data_AF-A0A8S2PG78-F1
#
_entry.id   AF-A0A8S2PG78-F1
#
_cell.length_a   1.000
_cell.length_b   1.000
_cell.length_c   1.000
_cell.angle_alpha   90.00
_cell.angle_beta   90.00
_cell.angle_gamma   90.00
#
_symmetry.space_group_name_H-M   'P 1'
#
loop_
_entity.id
_entity.type
_entity.pdbx_description
1 polymer ?
#
loop_
_entity_poly.entity_id
_entity_poly.type
_entity_poly.pdbx_seq_one_letter_code
_entity_poly.pdbx_strand_id
1 'polypeptide(L)'
;MYNFVVRQVLCLSTRQFLITSRTYKSNLSFEKLFPNCKSLDVVSGPIKSPTSESTGNAKFNGFIPTDKLEIAHRHARGPGGQHNHNRINRDGYFVIFSDETRHRLLNQGQCLDRIRALIREASIVPKGLSDEEKQVIEDRKRVASNERVMRKRIQSLSKHERRPSSEDLG
;
A
#
# COMPACT_ATOMS: atom_id res chain seq x y z
N MET A 1 -87.16 -13.51 -10.69
CA MET A 1 -86.85 -13.51 -12.14
C MET A 1 -85.58 -12.67 -12.29
N TYR A 2 -84.38 -13.14 -12.62
CA TYR A 2 -83.90 -14.39 -13.23
C TYR A 2 -82.59 -14.81 -12.54
N ASN A 3 -82.43 -16.11 -12.33
CA ASN A 3 -81.14 -16.71 -11.95
C ASN A 3 -80.28 -16.86 -13.21
N PHE A 4 -79.01 -16.48 -13.14
CA PHE A 4 -78.03 -16.83 -14.18
C PHE A 4 -76.92 -17.67 -13.54
N VAL A 5 -77.02 -18.98 -13.74
CA VAL A 5 -76.02 -19.97 -13.37
C VAL A 5 -75.01 -20.04 -14.52
N VAL A 6 -73.77 -19.60 -14.29
CA VAL A 6 -72.66 -19.87 -15.22
C VAL A 6 -71.89 -21.07 -14.72
N ARG A 7 -72.04 -22.18 -15.46
CA ARG A 7 -71.32 -23.44 -15.26
C ARG A 7 -69.82 -23.25 -15.54
N GLN A 8 -69.05 -23.69 -14.56
CA GLN A 8 -67.65 -24.11 -14.52
C GLN A 8 -66.98 -24.47 -15.86
N VAL A 9 -65.80 -23.90 -16.13
CA VAL A 9 -64.72 -24.62 -16.82
C VAL A 9 -63.42 -24.34 -16.05
N LEU A 10 -63.08 -25.23 -15.12
CA LEU A 10 -61.74 -25.31 -14.55
C LEU A 10 -60.82 -25.88 -15.62
N CYS A 11 -60.07 -25.04 -16.33
CA CYS A 11 -58.95 -25.50 -17.15
C CYS A 11 -57.72 -25.66 -16.23
N LEU A 12 -57.61 -26.82 -15.59
CA LEU A 12 -56.39 -27.25 -14.90
C LEU A 12 -55.38 -27.78 -15.93
N SER A 13 -54.65 -26.89 -16.61
CA SER A 13 -53.48 -27.28 -17.40
C SER A 13 -52.58 -26.09 -17.71
N THR A 14 -51.97 -25.49 -16.69
CA THR A 14 -50.68 -24.84 -16.91
C THR A 14 -49.61 -25.84 -16.52
N ARG A 15 -49.16 -26.62 -17.52
CA ARG A 15 -47.92 -27.38 -17.46
C ARG A 15 -46.85 -26.50 -16.80
N GLN A 16 -46.30 -26.94 -15.67
CA GLN A 16 -45.01 -26.41 -15.22
C GLN A 16 -44.03 -26.61 -16.38
N PHE A 17 -43.65 -25.54 -17.05
CA PHE A 17 -42.47 -25.52 -17.89
C PHE A 17 -41.28 -25.74 -16.95
N LEU A 18 -40.92 -26.99 -16.71
CA LEU A 18 -39.64 -27.34 -16.11
C LEU A 18 -38.58 -27.05 -17.18
N ILE A 19 -38.08 -25.81 -17.18
CA ILE A 19 -36.85 -25.47 -17.89
C ILE A 19 -35.73 -26.21 -17.17
N THR A 20 -35.50 -27.47 -17.56
CA THR A 20 -34.29 -28.19 -17.16
C THR A 20 -33.15 -27.57 -17.97
N SER A 21 -32.45 -26.59 -17.40
CA SER A 21 -31.22 -26.08 -17.96
C SER A 21 -30.15 -27.17 -17.85
N ARG A 22 -30.13 -28.09 -18.83
CA ARG A 22 -29.08 -29.10 -18.95
C ARG A 22 -27.80 -28.43 -19.45
N THR A 23 -26.94 -27.99 -18.55
CA THR A 23 -25.58 -27.55 -18.91
C THR A 23 -24.69 -28.78 -19.07
N TYR A 24 -23.96 -28.88 -20.18
CA TYR A 24 -23.00 -29.96 -20.42
C TYR A 24 -21.86 -29.93 -19.39
N LYS A 25 -21.45 -31.12 -18.90
CA LYS A 25 -20.32 -31.31 -17.98
C LYS A 25 -19.40 -32.40 -18.52
N SER A 26 -18.17 -32.04 -18.88
CA SER A 26 -17.16 -32.98 -19.37
C SER A 26 -16.50 -33.77 -18.23
N ASN A 27 -15.60 -34.70 -18.57
CA ASN A 27 -14.74 -35.36 -17.58
C ASN A 27 -13.67 -34.43 -16.98
N LEU A 28 -13.38 -33.31 -17.63
CA LEU A 28 -12.50 -32.26 -17.14
C LEU A 28 -13.28 -31.10 -16.50
N SER A 29 -14.53 -31.35 -16.08
CA SER A 29 -15.33 -30.32 -15.42
C SER A 29 -14.76 -29.96 -14.05
N PHE A 30 -14.87 -28.68 -13.68
CA PHE A 30 -14.33 -28.14 -12.43
C PHE A 30 -14.83 -28.90 -11.20
N GLU A 31 -16.10 -29.31 -11.21
CA GLU A 31 -16.75 -30.12 -10.16
C GLU A 31 -16.08 -31.49 -9.96
N LYS A 32 -15.55 -32.09 -11.03
CA LYS A 32 -14.85 -33.39 -10.98
C LYS A 32 -13.39 -33.24 -10.61
N LEU A 33 -12.71 -32.20 -11.12
CA LEU A 33 -11.30 -31.94 -10.84
C LEU A 33 -11.07 -31.40 -9.42
N PHE A 34 -12.02 -30.61 -8.89
CA PHE A 34 -11.92 -29.96 -7.58
C PHE A 34 -13.15 -30.25 -6.72
N PRO A 35 -13.32 -31.49 -6.21
CA PRO A 35 -14.52 -31.92 -5.49
C PRO A 35 -14.77 -31.19 -4.16
N ASN A 36 -13.74 -30.57 -3.58
CA ASN A 36 -13.84 -29.77 -2.35
C ASN A 36 -14.24 -28.31 -2.62
N CYS A 37 -14.13 -27.85 -3.86
CA CYS A 37 -14.45 -26.49 -4.28
C CYS A 37 -15.81 -26.50 -4.99
N LYS A 38 -16.88 -26.75 -4.24
CA LYS A 38 -18.22 -27.09 -4.77
C LYS A 38 -19.05 -25.90 -5.31
N SER A 39 -18.45 -24.75 -5.60
CA SER A 39 -19.23 -23.63 -6.13
C SER A 39 -18.43 -22.84 -7.14
N LEU A 40 -18.99 -22.77 -8.36
CA LEU A 40 -18.62 -21.75 -9.34
C LEU A 40 -18.66 -20.35 -8.70
N ASP A 41 -19.57 -20.13 -7.74
CA ASP A 41 -19.68 -18.88 -6.97
C ASP A 41 -18.43 -18.56 -6.11
N VAL A 42 -17.60 -19.54 -5.76
CA VAL A 42 -16.32 -19.29 -5.05
C VAL A 42 -15.22 -18.83 -6.02
N VAL A 43 -15.34 -19.20 -7.30
CA VAL A 43 -14.34 -18.87 -8.33
C VAL A 43 -14.77 -17.64 -9.14
N SER A 44 -16.07 -17.39 -9.26
CA SER A 44 -16.68 -16.38 -10.14
C SER A 44 -17.53 -15.35 -9.40
N GLY A 45 -17.89 -15.61 -8.14
CA GLY A 45 -18.61 -14.64 -7.33
C GLY A 45 -17.70 -13.47 -6.92
N PRO A 46 -18.28 -12.33 -6.51
CA PRO A 46 -17.50 -11.22 -5.99
C PRO A 46 -16.68 -11.74 -4.79
N ILE A 47 -15.36 -11.55 -4.87
CA ILE A 47 -14.44 -11.90 -3.79
C ILE A 47 -14.97 -11.21 -2.54
N LYS A 48 -15.47 -12.00 -1.57
CA LYS A 48 -15.83 -11.47 -0.26
C LYS A 48 -14.54 -10.93 0.33
N SER A 49 -14.45 -9.61 0.46
CA SER A 49 -13.35 -8.98 1.18
C SER A 49 -13.32 -9.59 2.59
N PRO A 50 -12.14 -9.93 3.13
CA PRO A 50 -12.06 -10.51 4.47
C PRO A 50 -12.64 -9.49 5.46
N THR A 51 -13.88 -9.72 5.90
CA THR A 51 -14.52 -8.92 6.95
C THR A 51 -13.70 -9.09 8.21
N SER A 52 -13.33 -7.97 8.81
CA SER A 52 -12.43 -7.85 9.94
C SER A 52 -13.01 -8.51 11.19
N GLU A 53 -12.87 -9.83 11.31
CA GLU A 53 -13.05 -10.56 12.57
C GLU A 53 -11.83 -11.47 12.75
N SER A 54 -10.69 -10.84 13.06
CA SER A 54 -9.47 -11.55 13.44
C SER A 54 -9.57 -11.99 14.90
N THR A 55 -10.21 -13.12 15.15
CA THR A 55 -10.07 -13.83 16.43
C THR A 55 -8.63 -14.33 16.55
N GLY A 56 -7.81 -13.60 17.30
CA GLY A 56 -6.52 -14.05 17.81
C GLY A 56 -5.33 -13.89 16.86
N ASN A 57 -4.77 -12.68 16.77
CA ASN A 57 -3.33 -12.34 16.74
C ASN A 57 -3.17 -10.90 16.21
N ALA A 58 -2.49 -10.03 16.95
CA ALA A 58 -2.35 -8.58 16.68
C ALA A 58 -1.49 -8.21 15.44
N LYS A 59 -1.41 -9.07 14.43
CA LYS A 59 -0.63 -8.86 13.20
C LYS A 59 -1.51 -8.33 12.08
N PHE A 60 -0.98 -7.41 11.29
CA PHE A 60 -1.68 -6.81 10.16
C PHE A 60 -2.12 -7.86 9.11
N ASN A 61 -3.42 -7.90 8.78
CA ASN A 61 -4.04 -8.86 7.83
C ASN A 61 -3.82 -8.50 6.34
N GLY A 62 -3.05 -7.45 6.01
CA GLY A 62 -2.79 -7.08 4.62
C GLY A 62 -3.91 -6.30 3.91
N PHE A 63 -5.11 -6.23 4.49
CA PHE A 63 -6.24 -5.47 3.96
C PHE A 63 -6.03 -3.96 4.19
N ILE A 64 -6.12 -3.19 3.11
CA ILE A 64 -6.05 -1.73 3.14
C ILE A 64 -7.36 -1.20 2.54
N PRO A 65 -8.20 -0.50 3.31
CA PRO A 65 -9.45 0.06 2.79
C PRO A 65 -9.16 1.20 1.83
N THR A 66 -9.47 1.01 0.55
CA THR A 66 -9.27 2.01 -0.51
C THR A 66 -10.19 3.22 -0.37
N ASP A 67 -11.38 3.04 0.21
CA ASP A 67 -12.38 4.12 0.34
C ASP A 67 -11.93 5.23 1.29
N LYS A 68 -10.97 4.91 2.17
CA LYS A 68 -10.36 5.85 3.11
C LYS A 68 -9.07 6.49 2.58
N LEU A 69 -8.66 6.15 1.37
CA LEU A 69 -7.43 6.65 0.74
C LEU A 69 -7.76 7.67 -0.36
N GLU A 70 -7.06 8.79 -0.33
CA GLU A 70 -7.10 9.76 -1.43
C GLU A 70 -6.09 9.37 -2.51
N ILE A 71 -6.59 8.80 -3.61
CA ILE A 71 -5.76 8.39 -4.74
C ILE A 71 -5.77 9.47 -5.81
N ALA A 72 -4.66 10.18 -5.94
CA ALA A 72 -4.47 11.20 -6.97
C ALA A 72 -3.48 10.72 -8.03
N HIS A 73 -3.86 10.85 -9.31
CA HIS A 73 -2.94 10.66 -10.43
C HIS A 73 -2.38 12.02 -10.88
N ARG A 74 -1.08 12.04 -11.14
CA ARG A 74 -0.36 13.17 -11.72
C ARG A 74 0.56 12.63 -12.80
N HIS A 75 0.86 13.45 -13.81
CA HIS A 75 1.90 13.11 -14.76
C HIS A 75 3.26 13.18 -14.10
N ALA A 76 4.13 12.26 -14.53
CA ALA A 76 5.53 12.23 -14.15
C ALA A 76 6.15 13.62 -14.29
N ARG A 77 6.91 14.04 -13.28
CA ARG A 77 7.82 15.17 -13.47
C ARG A 77 8.94 14.63 -14.35
N GLY A 78 9.20 15.31 -15.47
CA GLY A 78 10.21 14.89 -16.44
C GLY A 78 11.59 14.62 -15.80
N PRO A 79 12.53 14.04 -16.56
CA PRO A 79 13.85 13.68 -16.07
C PRO A 79 14.51 14.87 -15.37
N GLY A 80 14.73 14.76 -14.05
CA GLY A 80 15.21 15.85 -13.19
C GLY A 80 14.29 16.20 -12.00
N GLY A 81 13.09 15.62 -11.90
CA GLY A 81 12.22 15.79 -10.74
C GLY A 81 12.86 15.24 -9.46
N GLN A 82 13.28 16.12 -8.53
CA GLN A 82 13.67 15.69 -7.20
C GLN A 82 12.43 15.17 -6.46
N HIS A 83 12.39 13.86 -6.22
CA HIS A 83 11.39 13.30 -5.32
C HIS A 83 11.68 13.79 -3.91
N ASN A 84 10.72 14.52 -3.34
CA ASN A 84 10.80 14.95 -1.95
C ASN A 84 10.84 13.70 -1.06
N HIS A 85 11.93 13.54 -0.32
CA HIS A 85 12.12 12.43 0.62
C HIS A 85 11.21 12.57 1.86
N ASN A 86 10.66 13.76 2.08
CA ASN A 86 9.73 14.01 3.17
C ASN A 86 8.34 13.44 2.82
N ARG A 87 7.88 12.48 3.63
CA ARG A 87 6.64 11.72 3.39
C ARG A 87 5.41 12.31 4.09
N ILE A 88 5.57 13.39 4.85
CA ILE A 88 4.49 14.01 5.64
C ILE A 88 4.28 15.45 5.17
N ASN A 89 3.04 15.78 4.82
CA ASN A 89 2.62 17.14 4.49
C ASN A 89 2.39 18.00 5.74
N ARG A 90 2.29 19.33 5.56
CA ARG A 90 2.01 20.28 6.66
C ARG A 90 0.70 19.98 7.38
N ASP A 91 -0.29 19.48 6.64
CA ASP A 91 -1.61 19.11 7.16
C ASP A 91 -1.62 17.71 7.82
N GLY A 92 -0.46 17.06 7.94
CA GLY A 92 -0.32 15.76 8.62
C GLY A 92 -0.61 14.53 7.75
N TYR A 93 -0.94 14.71 6.47
CA TYR A 93 -1.13 13.58 5.56
C TYR A 93 0.18 12.86 5.24
N PHE A 94 0.14 11.52 5.29
CA PHE A 94 1.23 10.66 4.84
C PHE A 94 1.08 10.38 3.34
N VAL A 95 2.05 10.81 2.55
CA VAL A 95 1.97 10.77 1.09
C VAL A 95 3.05 9.86 0.50
N ILE A 96 2.61 8.95 -0.37
CA ILE A 96 3.47 8.06 -1.14
C ILE A 96 3.25 8.30 -2.63
N PHE A 97 4.35 8.39 -3.37
CA PHE A 97 4.34 8.55 -4.82
C PHE A 97 5.11 7.40 -5.48
N SER A 98 4.62 6.91 -6.62
CA SER A 98 5.35 6.00 -7.52
C SER A 98 5.23 6.49 -8.96
N ASP A 99 6.35 6.49 -9.66
CA ASP A 99 6.48 6.93 -11.06
C ASP A 99 7.38 5.98 -11.87
N GLU A 100 7.39 4.70 -11.47
CA GLU A 100 8.28 3.70 -12.05
C GLU A 100 7.81 3.26 -13.44
N THR A 101 6.50 3.16 -13.65
CA THR A 101 5.93 2.62 -14.87
C THR A 101 4.99 3.61 -15.56
N ARG A 102 4.76 3.40 -16.86
CA ARG A 102 3.78 4.19 -17.63
C ARG A 102 2.33 3.83 -17.30
N HIS A 103 2.09 2.77 -16.54
CA HIS A 103 0.75 2.25 -16.24
C HIS A 103 0.31 2.63 -14.83
N ARG A 104 -0.77 3.43 -14.75
CA ARG A 104 -1.29 3.97 -13.48
C ARG A 104 -1.68 2.89 -12.48
N LEU A 105 -2.35 1.83 -12.93
CA LEU A 105 -2.77 0.72 -12.07
C LEU A 105 -1.57 -0.02 -11.46
N LEU A 106 -0.48 -0.16 -12.22
CA LEU A 106 0.74 -0.80 -11.75
C LEU A 106 1.42 0.08 -10.69
N ASN A 107 1.54 1.39 -10.95
CA ASN A 107 2.06 2.33 -9.95
C ASN A 107 1.18 2.40 -8.69
N GLN A 108 -0.14 2.29 -8.83
CA GLN A 108 -1.08 2.23 -7.70
C GLN A 108 -0.84 0.95 -6.87
N GLY A 109 -0.71 -0.21 -7.51
CA GLY A 109 -0.36 -1.47 -6.85
C GLY A 109 0.95 -1.37 -6.06
N GLN A 110 1.99 -0.78 -6.68
CA GLN A 110 3.26 -0.53 -6.01
C GLN A 110 3.13 0.38 -4.79
N CYS A 111 2.32 1.45 -4.86
CA CYS A 111 2.06 2.32 -3.71
C CYS A 111 1.39 1.54 -2.57
N LEU A 112 0.40 0.69 -2.87
CA LEU A 112 -0.25 -0.15 -1.88
C LEU A 112 0.73 -1.14 -1.24
N ASP A 113 1.62 -1.75 -2.03
CA ASP A 113 2.64 -2.67 -1.52
C ASP A 113 3.65 -1.98 -0.61
N ARG A 114 4.05 -0.74 -0.94
CA ARG A 114 4.88 0.07 -0.05
C ARG A 114 4.17 0.38 1.27
N ILE A 115 2.87 0.71 1.25
CA ILE A 115 2.09 0.89 2.47
C ILE A 115 2.09 -0.40 3.31
N ARG A 116 1.84 -1.56 2.69
CA ARG A 116 1.87 -2.86 3.39
C ARG A 116 3.22 -3.14 4.02
N ALA A 117 4.31 -2.86 3.31
CA ALA A 117 5.67 -3.06 3.81
C ALA A 117 5.94 -2.17 5.04
N LEU A 118 5.58 -0.89 4.97
CA LEU A 118 5.76 0.06 6.06
C LEU A 118 4.96 -0.32 7.31
N ILE A 119 3.71 -0.75 7.15
CA ILE A 119 2.89 -1.20 8.29
C ILE A 119 3.52 -2.43 8.94
N ARG A 120 4.01 -3.39 8.14
CA ARG A 120 4.69 -4.59 8.67
C ARG A 120 5.97 -4.23 9.40
N GLU A 121 6.80 -3.36 8.83
CA GLU A 121 8.03 -2.87 9.46
C GLU A 121 7.74 -2.14 10.77
N ALA A 122 6.77 -1.22 10.77
CA ALA A 122 6.38 -0.48 11.96
C ALA A 122 5.75 -1.36 13.05
N SER A 123 5.16 -2.51 12.68
CA SER A 123 4.63 -3.47 13.65
C SER A 123 5.73 -4.27 14.36
N ILE A 124 6.93 -4.33 13.78
CA ILE A 124 8.08 -4.99 14.38
C ILE A 124 8.72 -3.96 15.31
N VAL A 125 8.71 -4.25 16.61
CA VAL A 125 9.46 -3.43 17.58
C VAL A 125 10.93 -3.49 17.17
N PRO A 126 11.57 -2.35 16.85
CA PRO A 126 12.95 -2.36 16.41
C PRO A 126 13.80 -2.94 17.54
N LYS A 127 14.68 -3.87 17.18
CA LYS A 127 15.66 -4.38 18.13
C LYS A 127 16.53 -3.20 18.58
N GLY A 128 16.71 -3.03 19.89
CA GLY A 128 17.63 -2.03 20.41
C GLY A 128 19.05 -2.26 19.86
N LEU A 129 19.75 -1.16 19.57
CA LEU A 129 21.17 -1.19 19.15
C LEU A 129 21.99 -1.95 20.20
N SER A 130 22.90 -2.80 19.74
CA SER A 130 23.88 -3.45 20.60
C SER A 130 24.82 -2.40 21.23
N ASP A 131 25.39 -2.71 22.39
CA ASP A 131 26.31 -1.77 23.07
C ASP A 131 27.56 -1.47 22.23
N GLU A 132 28.02 -2.43 21.44
CA GLU A 132 29.10 -2.23 20.46
C GLU A 132 28.71 -1.24 19.35
N GLU A 133 27.49 -1.35 18.82
CA GLU A 133 26.98 -0.46 17.77
C GLU A 133 26.83 0.98 18.28
N LYS A 134 26.44 1.15 19.55
CA LYS A 134 26.37 2.47 20.20
C LYS A 134 27.74 3.12 20.27
N GLN A 135 28.77 2.37 20.69
CA GLN A 135 30.15 2.88 20.77
C GLN A 135 30.66 3.34 19.41
N VAL A 136 30.44 2.55 18.35
CA VAL A 136 30.82 2.93 16.99
C VAL A 136 30.14 4.22 16.52
N ILE A 137 28.85 4.41 16.87
CA ILE A 137 28.12 5.64 16.54
C ILE A 137 28.72 6.84 17.28
N GLU A 138 29.05 6.70 18.56
CA GLU A 138 29.67 7.76 19.35
C GLU A 138 31.06 8.13 18.83
N ASP A 139 31.88 7.16 18.48
CA ASP A 139 33.20 7.39 17.90
C ASP A 139 33.11 8.11 16.56
N ARG A 140 32.17 7.72 15.69
CA ARG A 140 31.92 8.41 14.42
C ARG A 140 31.49 9.86 14.65
N LYS A 141 30.64 10.13 15.64
CA LYS A 141 30.25 11.50 16.03
C LYS A 141 31.44 12.30 16.56
N ARG A 142 32.31 11.66 17.36
CA ARG A 142 33.53 12.26 17.91
C ARG A 142 34.48 12.69 16.80
N VAL A 143 34.76 11.79 15.86
CA VAL A 143 35.63 12.05 14.71
C VAL A 143 35.05 13.18 13.85
N ALA A 144 33.77 13.12 13.48
CA ALA A 144 33.13 14.17 12.68
C ALA A 144 33.13 15.54 13.38
N SER A 145 32.92 15.58 14.70
CA SER A 145 32.99 16.80 15.50
C SER A 145 34.41 17.38 15.51
N ASN A 146 35.42 16.53 15.73
CA ASN A 146 36.82 16.92 15.72
C ASN A 146 37.24 17.46 14.35
N GLU A 147 36.89 16.79 13.27
CA GLU A 147 37.16 17.25 11.90
C GLU A 147 36.52 18.61 11.61
N ARG A 148 35.27 18.82 12.05
CA ARG A 148 34.58 20.12 11.91
C ARG A 148 35.35 21.23 12.63
N VAL A 149 35.81 20.99 13.85
CA VAL A 149 36.59 21.96 14.62
C VAL A 149 37.93 22.23 13.95
N MET A 150 38.63 21.19 13.49
CA MET A 150 39.92 21.34 12.78
C MET A 150 39.78 22.16 11.51
N ARG A 151 38.76 21.89 10.67
CA ARG A 151 38.49 22.71 9.47
C ARG A 151 38.27 24.18 9.81
N LYS A 152 37.53 24.47 10.89
CA LYS A 152 37.31 25.85 11.35
C LYS A 152 38.60 26.51 11.82
N ARG A 153 39.48 25.79 12.54
CA ARG A 153 40.79 26.28 12.97
C ARG A 153 41.69 26.62 11.78
N ILE A 154 41.76 25.74 10.78
CA ILE A 154 42.52 25.97 9.54
C ILE A 154 41.98 27.21 8.80
N GLN A 155 40.66 27.32 8.67
CA GLN A 155 40.03 28.49 8.04
C GLN A 155 40.27 29.78 8.83
N SER A 156 40.26 29.75 10.17
CA SER A 156 40.54 30.95 10.97
C SER A 156 41.99 31.38 10.87
N LEU A 157 42.94 30.43 10.87
CA LEU A 157 44.36 30.71 10.69
C LEU A 157 44.62 31.34 9.32
N SER A 158 44.11 30.73 8.24
CA SER A 158 44.24 31.29 6.90
C SER A 158 43.60 32.68 6.77
N LYS A 159 42.50 32.96 7.49
CA LYS A 159 41.91 34.32 7.52
C LYS A 159 42.76 35.32 8.30
N HIS A 160 43.44 34.89 9.35
CA HIS A 160 44.30 35.74 10.15
C HIS A 160 45.56 36.13 9.35
N GLU A 161 46.19 35.17 8.67
CA GLU A 161 47.35 35.39 7.79
C GLU A 161 47.04 36.34 6.63
N ARG A 162 45.80 36.35 6.13
CA ARG A 162 45.37 37.29 5.06
C ARG A 162 45.13 38.72 5.55
N ARG A 163 45.16 38.99 6.85
CA ARG A 163 45.00 40.37 7.34
C ARG A 163 46.31 41.13 7.09
N PRO A 164 46.24 42.34 6.51
CA PRO A 164 47.44 43.16 6.33
C PRO A 164 48.09 43.42 7.69
N SER A 165 49.42 43.36 7.75
CA SER A 165 50.14 43.69 8.97
C SER A 165 49.94 45.18 9.27
N SER A 166 49.99 45.58 10.54
CA SER A 166 49.88 47.00 10.91
C SER A 166 51.02 47.86 10.34
N GLU A 167 52.07 47.25 9.81
CA GLU A 167 53.22 47.91 9.19
C GLU A 167 52.97 48.27 7.71
N ASP A 168 51.97 47.66 7.06
CA ASP A 168 51.66 47.86 5.63
C ASP A 168 50.63 48.99 5.35
N LEU A 169 50.20 49.72 6.40
CA LEU A 169 49.17 50.78 6.32
C LEU A 169 49.72 52.21 6.54
N GLY A 170 51.04 52.39 6.48
CA GLY A 170 51.71 53.71 6.48
C GLY A 170 52.18 54.11 5.10
#